data_AF-A0A0S9EDR2-F1
#
_entry.id   AF-A0A0S9EDR2-F1
#
_cell.length_a   1.000
_cell.length_b   1.000
_cell.length_c   1.000
_cell.angle_alpha   90.00
_cell.angle_beta   90.00
_cell.angle_gamma   90.00
#
_symmetry.space_group_name_H-M   'P 1'
#
loop_
_entity.id
_entity.type
_entity.pdbx_description
1 polymer ?
#
loop_
_entity_poly.entity_id
_entity_poly.type
_entity_poly.pdbx_seq_one_letter_code
_entity_poly.pdbx_strand_id
1 'polypeptide(L)'
;MKHIPTANIRPVAIACAALLGLACAGVALAQKAAATAGPKPTKAQLVAELAATLQACSYDGSPVAFSPPDLSKGGGTGKQVVAEIMKYTGLPANFVVVEGQVPNAAAVIMQGPDKVPRRVIAYNPSFMGDVIRATKANNWAPVSIMAHEIGHHLSGHTIVPGGSQPPIELESDKFSGFVLYKMGAPLKDAQNAIATLIPEKDGETHPGRRKRLAAIAAGWTEACELQGGGAACQGGTPGGKSVAVAQGPAPAATPAPAATAATPAQTPVAKPAPAPANAPAIAAAPAPAPAATAAVAQVLPKADANALPSKGVQFIYDEFGILDPAIRAQFEKQMHDHAQKTGVEIVTLLVKDLNGKTAEEYAQAMMRQLRVGKLDVGNGAVLVVAPEQGQAAAVLGAGVALDMGSQDKAAQLDRWIKTAWTLCKKKNACGNWTENLMLAADHIRRDNSHSDWTIAYSSLGDLQKTDAAENGKVTDPKQSKTWRKITRLSGTVENLAPPTGVKSAWVNEAKLKAGTKAVLMRSAEGLTTMLYIDPRTEALMPGGKLEQGKTYTVIARAAGLSWNPKDTQSLDLLSYAVTE
;
A
#
# COMPACT_ATOMS: atom_id res chain seq x y z
N MET A 1 33.22 -76.03 -8.62
CA MET A 1 32.82 -76.82 -7.43
C MET A 1 33.31 -76.09 -6.17
N LYS A 2 32.70 -76.38 -5.01
CA LYS A 2 33.13 -76.24 -3.58
C LYS A 2 34.42 -75.42 -3.27
N HIS A 3 34.51 -74.62 -2.19
CA HIS A 3 34.01 -74.85 -0.81
C HIS A 3 33.54 -73.58 -0.05
N ILE A 4 32.91 -73.79 1.11
CA ILE A 4 32.43 -72.79 2.10
C ILE A 4 32.81 -73.31 3.52
N PRO A 5 33.11 -72.42 4.51
CA PRO A 5 32.32 -72.32 5.76
C PRO A 5 31.92 -70.85 6.09
N THR A 6 30.91 -70.42 6.87
CA THR A 6 29.93 -70.95 7.87
C THR A 6 30.35 -71.03 9.35
N ALA A 7 29.36 -70.71 10.23
CA ALA A 7 29.28 -70.86 11.71
C ALA A 7 30.04 -69.82 12.57
N ASN A 8 29.60 -69.43 13.79
CA ASN A 8 28.28 -69.45 14.48
C ASN A 8 28.34 -68.40 15.63
N ILE A 9 27.33 -67.54 15.91
CA ILE A 9 26.09 -67.73 16.70
C ILE A 9 26.29 -68.08 18.21
N ARG A 10 26.26 -67.04 19.07
CA ARG A 10 25.65 -66.93 20.46
C ARG A 10 26.07 -67.95 21.55
N PRO A 11 25.55 -67.88 22.82
CA PRO A 11 25.14 -66.74 23.68
C PRO A 11 25.85 -66.74 25.08
N VAL A 12 25.66 -65.68 25.88
CA VAL A 12 25.73 -65.75 27.38
C VAL A 12 24.65 -64.84 27.99
N ALA A 13 23.93 -65.32 29.01
CA ALA A 13 23.03 -64.50 29.83
C ALA A 13 22.78 -65.13 31.23
N ILE A 14 23.25 -64.46 32.28
CA ILE A 14 22.96 -64.69 33.72
C ILE A 14 23.06 -63.26 34.33
N ALA A 15 22.04 -62.60 34.89
CA ALA A 15 21.17 -62.92 36.04
C ALA A 15 21.94 -62.83 37.40
N CYS A 16 21.38 -62.42 38.54
CA CYS A 16 20.11 -61.76 38.83
C CYS A 16 20.20 -60.98 40.17
N ALA A 17 19.06 -60.42 40.61
CA ALA A 17 18.76 -59.87 41.94
C ALA A 17 19.32 -58.48 42.30
N ALA A 18 18.71 -57.71 43.21
CA ALA A 18 17.29 -57.56 43.61
C ALA A 18 17.22 -56.44 44.68
N LEU A 19 16.21 -55.57 44.63
CA LEU A 19 15.72 -54.81 45.78
C LEU A 19 14.29 -54.32 45.48
N LEU A 20 13.32 -54.70 46.31
CA LEU A 20 11.91 -54.31 46.19
C LEU A 20 11.51 -53.33 47.29
N GLY A 21 10.54 -52.46 46.99
CA GLY A 21 9.83 -51.62 47.96
C GLY A 21 10.55 -50.29 48.28
N LEU A 22 9.85 -49.18 48.53
CA LEU A 22 8.41 -49.00 48.79
C LEU A 22 7.75 -48.04 47.78
N ALA A 23 6.45 -48.22 47.57
CA ALA A 23 5.55 -47.18 47.09
C ALA A 23 4.63 -46.71 48.24
N CYS A 24 4.05 -45.51 48.10
CA CYS A 24 3.02 -44.83 48.92
C CYS A 24 3.45 -43.63 49.80
N ALA A 25 3.71 -42.49 49.17
CA ALA A 25 3.31 -41.14 49.61
C ALA A 25 3.67 -40.10 48.52
N GLY A 26 2.90 -39.01 48.37
CA GLY A 26 3.27 -37.89 47.49
C GLY A 26 2.26 -37.53 46.39
N VAL A 27 1.01 -37.24 46.75
CA VAL A 27 0.03 -36.64 45.82
C VAL A 27 0.34 -35.15 45.64
N ALA A 28 0.42 -34.72 44.38
CA ALA A 28 0.34 -33.34 43.88
C ALA A 28 1.25 -32.26 44.51
N LEU A 29 2.21 -31.77 43.70
CA LEU A 29 2.26 -30.34 43.44
C LEU A 29 2.74 -30.06 42.00
N ALA A 30 1.80 -29.79 41.09
CA ALA A 30 2.09 -29.40 39.72
C ALA A 30 1.52 -28.00 39.46
N GLN A 31 2.38 -26.97 39.48
CA GLN A 31 1.99 -25.61 39.12
C GLN A 31 2.95 -24.92 38.16
N LYS A 32 2.44 -24.76 36.92
CA LYS A 32 2.49 -23.54 36.10
C LYS A 32 3.82 -22.79 35.96
N ALA A 33 4.48 -23.05 34.82
CA ALA A 33 5.18 -22.02 34.05
C ALA A 33 4.55 -21.94 32.64
N ALA A 34 3.34 -21.38 32.55
CA ALA A 34 2.65 -21.20 31.27
C ALA A 34 3.10 -19.89 30.60
N ALA A 35 3.61 -19.97 29.37
CA ALA A 35 4.01 -18.79 28.60
C ALA A 35 2.80 -17.89 28.31
N THR A 36 2.85 -16.65 28.79
CA THR A 36 1.77 -15.66 28.66
C THR A 36 1.73 -15.04 27.27
N ALA A 37 1.28 -15.83 26.28
CA ALA A 37 0.74 -15.27 25.05
C ALA A 37 -0.44 -14.35 25.41
N GLY A 38 -0.32 -13.05 25.10
CA GLY A 38 -1.39 -12.08 25.36
C GLY A 38 -2.70 -12.47 24.68
N PRO A 39 -3.86 -12.14 25.27
CA PRO A 39 -5.15 -12.51 24.71
C PRO A 39 -5.31 -11.94 23.29
N LYS A 40 -5.82 -12.76 22.37
CA LYS A 40 -6.21 -12.30 21.03
C LYS A 40 -7.25 -11.19 21.18
N PRO A 41 -7.20 -10.11 20.38
CA PRO A 41 -8.18 -9.03 20.46
C PRO A 41 -9.59 -9.59 20.22
N THR A 42 -10.52 -9.21 21.09
CA THR A 42 -11.92 -9.61 21.00
C THR A 42 -12.58 -9.02 19.75
N LYS A 43 -13.70 -9.61 19.31
CA LYS A 43 -14.49 -9.03 18.21
C LYS A 43 -14.92 -7.58 18.50
N ALA A 44 -15.14 -7.22 19.77
CA ALA A 44 -15.43 -5.86 20.19
C ALA A 44 -14.21 -4.92 20.02
N GLN A 45 -13.01 -5.37 20.38
CA GLN A 45 -11.78 -4.59 20.16
C GLN A 45 -11.48 -4.43 18.67
N LEU A 46 -11.61 -5.49 17.86
CA LEU A 46 -11.44 -5.41 16.41
C LEU A 46 -12.48 -4.48 15.75
N VAL A 47 -13.72 -4.46 16.24
CA VAL A 47 -14.75 -3.51 15.77
C VAL A 47 -14.44 -2.09 16.24
N ALA A 48 -13.90 -1.88 17.44
CA ALA A 48 -13.49 -0.56 17.92
C ALA A 48 -12.24 -0.03 17.20
N GLU A 49 -11.30 -0.91 16.83
CA GLU A 49 -10.09 -0.59 16.06
C GLU A 49 -10.45 -0.29 14.59
N LEU A 50 -11.38 -1.05 14.00
CA LEU A 50 -11.98 -0.74 12.70
C LEU A 50 -12.77 0.57 12.75
N ALA A 51 -13.57 0.81 13.79
CA ALA A 51 -14.30 2.06 13.98
C ALA A 51 -13.35 3.26 14.15
N ALA A 52 -12.27 3.12 14.92
CA ALA A 52 -11.26 4.17 15.07
C ALA A 52 -10.49 4.44 13.75
N THR A 53 -10.32 3.42 12.91
CA THR A 53 -9.76 3.57 11.56
C THR A 53 -10.75 4.29 10.62
N LEU A 54 -12.04 3.96 10.72
CA LEU A 54 -13.10 4.66 9.98
C LEU A 54 -13.30 6.10 10.45
N GLN A 55 -13.13 6.39 11.75
CA GLN A 55 -13.22 7.73 12.33
C GLN A 55 -12.00 8.62 12.04
N ALA A 56 -10.86 8.05 11.63
CA ALA A 56 -9.74 8.83 11.11
C ALA A 56 -10.04 9.44 9.73
N CYS A 57 -11.05 8.92 9.03
CA CYS A 57 -11.75 9.65 7.98
C CYS A 57 -12.90 10.44 8.61
N SER A 58 -12.63 11.63 9.17
CA SER A 58 -13.74 12.52 9.55
C SER A 58 -14.56 12.85 8.30
N TYR A 59 -15.89 12.70 8.40
CA TYR A 59 -16.83 12.91 7.28
C TYR A 59 -16.81 14.37 6.76
N ASP A 60 -16.33 15.32 7.57
CA ASP A 60 -16.15 16.73 7.22
C ASP A 60 -14.68 17.12 6.90
N GLY A 61 -13.75 16.18 6.93
CA GLY A 61 -12.32 16.41 6.69
C GLY A 61 -11.57 17.16 7.80
N SER A 62 -12.20 17.43 8.96
CA SER A 62 -11.53 18.15 10.06
C SER A 62 -10.39 17.31 10.71
N PRO A 63 -9.21 17.90 10.99
CA PRO A 63 -8.13 17.18 11.67
C PRO A 63 -8.48 16.88 13.13
N VAL A 64 -8.41 15.60 13.51
CA VAL A 64 -8.42 15.19 14.92
C VAL A 64 -7.05 15.50 15.52
N ALA A 65 -6.99 16.46 16.43
CA ALA A 65 -5.73 16.88 17.04
C ALA A 65 -5.14 15.77 17.94
N PHE A 66 -4.09 15.09 17.46
CA PHE A 66 -3.36 14.12 18.27
C PHE A 66 -2.34 14.84 19.17
N SER A 67 -2.41 14.56 20.47
CA SER A 67 -1.38 14.97 21.45
C SER A 67 -0.37 13.83 21.61
N PRO A 68 0.84 13.91 21.01
CA PRO A 68 1.79 12.81 21.02
C PRO A 68 2.29 12.46 22.44
N PRO A 69 2.25 11.19 22.85
CA PRO A 69 2.71 10.75 24.16
C PRO A 69 4.24 10.76 24.26
N ASP A 70 4.73 10.85 25.49
CA ASP A 70 6.16 10.82 25.81
C ASP A 70 6.70 9.37 25.72
N LEU A 71 7.41 9.07 24.63
CA LEU A 71 8.03 7.76 24.38
C LEU A 71 9.25 7.45 25.26
N SER A 72 9.75 8.39 26.07
CA SER A 72 10.88 8.12 27.00
C SER A 72 10.47 7.23 28.18
N LYS A 73 9.17 7.23 28.53
CA LYS A 73 8.63 6.55 29.72
C LYS A 73 8.45 5.03 29.56
N GLY A 74 8.61 4.52 28.34
CA GLY A 74 8.53 3.10 28.00
C GLY A 74 7.12 2.47 28.10
N GLY A 75 7.05 1.17 27.82
CA GLY A 75 5.86 0.34 27.96
C GLY A 75 4.96 0.30 26.72
N GLY A 76 3.63 0.36 26.92
CA GLY A 76 2.65 0.22 25.82
C GLY A 76 2.64 1.37 24.80
N THR A 77 3.36 2.45 25.08
CA THR A 77 3.30 3.73 24.35
C THR A 77 3.80 3.63 22.91
N GLY A 78 4.88 2.90 22.63
CA GLY A 78 5.36 2.71 21.25
C GLY A 78 4.37 1.97 20.35
N LYS A 79 3.65 0.97 20.92
CA LYS A 79 2.56 0.27 20.21
C LYS A 79 1.38 1.19 19.94
N GLN A 80 1.03 2.05 20.90
CA GLN A 80 -0.03 3.04 20.76
C GLN A 80 0.32 4.10 19.69
N VAL A 81 1.57 4.60 19.67
CA VAL A 81 2.03 5.55 18.65
C VAL A 81 2.01 4.94 17.25
N VAL A 82 2.51 3.71 17.08
CA VAL A 82 2.44 3.02 15.78
C VAL A 82 0.99 2.78 15.34
N ALA A 83 0.11 2.32 16.24
CA ALA A 83 -1.30 2.14 15.94
C ALA A 83 -1.98 3.47 15.56
N GLU A 84 -1.63 4.58 16.22
CA GLU A 84 -2.16 5.91 15.91
C GLU A 84 -1.70 6.39 14.53
N ILE A 85 -0.40 6.36 14.24
CA ILE A 85 0.16 6.74 12.92
C ILE A 85 -0.55 5.95 11.81
N MET A 86 -0.75 4.65 12.01
CA MET A 86 -1.37 3.77 11.00
C MET A 86 -2.81 4.15 10.65
N LYS A 87 -3.60 4.73 11.56
CA LYS A 87 -4.97 5.20 11.24
C LYS A 87 -4.98 6.18 10.05
N TYR A 88 -3.99 7.09 9.98
CA TYR A 88 -3.89 8.12 8.96
C TYR A 88 -3.32 7.62 7.61
N THR A 89 -2.94 6.33 7.55
CA THR A 89 -2.46 5.65 6.33
C THR A 89 -3.54 4.87 5.59
N GLY A 90 -4.68 4.58 6.23
CA GLY A 90 -5.73 3.69 5.67
C GLY A 90 -5.36 2.20 5.64
N LEU A 91 -4.21 1.80 6.21
CA LEU A 91 -3.72 0.43 6.21
C LEU A 91 -3.76 -0.20 7.62
N PRO A 92 -4.01 -1.52 7.75
CA PRO A 92 -3.95 -2.21 9.04
C PRO A 92 -2.51 -2.27 9.58
N ALA A 93 -2.38 -2.13 10.91
CA ALA A 93 -1.10 -2.11 11.64
C ALA A 93 -0.43 -3.50 11.74
N ASN A 94 -0.02 -4.05 10.60
CA ASN A 94 0.63 -5.37 10.48
C ASN A 94 2.12 -5.34 10.91
N PHE A 95 2.35 -4.94 12.17
CA PHE A 95 3.67 -4.74 12.78
C PHE A 95 3.77 -5.35 14.19
N VAL A 96 4.88 -6.01 14.47
CA VAL A 96 5.28 -6.37 15.84
C VAL A 96 6.20 -5.26 16.34
N VAL A 97 5.66 -4.31 17.10
CA VAL A 97 6.46 -3.26 17.73
C VAL A 97 7.09 -3.79 19.01
N VAL A 98 8.41 -3.59 19.18
CA VAL A 98 9.18 -4.06 20.33
C VAL A 98 10.06 -2.95 20.90
N GLU A 99 10.16 -2.91 22.23
CA GLU A 99 11.28 -2.24 22.91
C GLU A 99 12.48 -3.19 22.84
N GLY A 100 13.64 -2.70 22.41
CA GLY A 100 14.79 -3.57 22.12
C GLY A 100 16.13 -2.86 22.14
N GLN A 101 17.20 -3.67 22.17
CA GLN A 101 18.60 -3.21 22.21
C GLN A 101 19.12 -2.78 20.83
N VAL A 102 18.33 -1.96 20.13
CA VAL A 102 18.81 -1.17 18.99
C VAL A 102 19.45 0.13 19.50
N PRO A 103 20.40 0.76 18.78
CA PRO A 103 20.98 2.03 19.22
C PRO A 103 19.98 3.21 19.11
N ASN A 104 18.94 3.07 18.29
CA ASN A 104 18.02 4.13 17.89
C ASN A 104 16.57 3.59 17.71
N ALA A 105 16.06 3.56 16.48
CA ALA A 105 14.91 2.78 16.03
C ALA A 105 15.28 2.06 14.72
N ALA A 106 14.59 0.96 14.40
CA ALA A 106 14.84 0.19 13.18
C ALA A 106 13.61 -0.60 12.70
N ALA A 107 13.28 -0.41 11.43
CA ALA A 107 12.37 -1.22 10.64
C ALA A 107 13.10 -2.47 10.09
N VAL A 108 12.77 -3.66 10.59
CA VAL A 108 13.40 -4.92 10.17
C VAL A 108 12.39 -6.04 9.95
N ILE A 109 12.76 -7.06 9.16
CA ILE A 109 12.00 -8.31 9.08
C ILE A 109 12.75 -9.37 9.90
N MET A 110 12.10 -9.90 10.94
CA MET A 110 12.66 -10.94 11.80
C MET A 110 11.91 -12.25 11.59
N GLN A 111 12.63 -13.38 11.63
CA GLN A 111 12.00 -14.69 11.62
C GLN A 111 11.41 -14.99 13.02
N GLY A 112 10.11 -15.30 13.08
CA GLY A 112 9.45 -15.70 14.31
C GLY A 112 9.85 -17.10 14.79
N PRO A 113 9.50 -17.50 16.03
CA PRO A 113 9.73 -18.85 16.54
C PRO A 113 9.03 -19.96 15.74
N ASP A 114 7.99 -19.59 15.00
CA ASP A 114 7.23 -20.38 14.03
C ASP A 114 7.89 -20.45 12.64
N LYS A 115 9.12 -19.90 12.49
CA LYS A 115 9.85 -19.68 11.24
C LYS A 115 9.18 -18.73 10.25
N VAL A 116 8.07 -18.08 10.61
CA VAL A 116 7.36 -17.12 9.74
C VAL A 116 8.05 -15.75 9.81
N PRO A 117 8.41 -15.10 8.68
CA PRO A 117 8.92 -13.73 8.67
C PRO A 117 7.86 -12.74 9.17
N ARG A 118 8.25 -11.86 10.09
CA ARG A 118 7.38 -10.84 10.71
C ARG A 118 8.02 -9.46 10.56
N ARG A 119 7.22 -8.46 10.19
CA ARG A 119 7.63 -7.06 10.13
C ARG A 119 7.70 -6.51 11.56
N VAL A 120 8.89 -6.11 11.98
CA VAL A 120 9.20 -5.63 13.33
C VAL A 120 9.61 -4.16 13.26
N ILE A 121 9.11 -3.37 14.21
CA ILE A 121 9.62 -2.02 14.49
C ILE A 121 10.24 -2.10 15.88
N ALA A 122 11.57 -2.08 15.93
CA ALA A 122 12.32 -2.04 17.18
C ALA A 122 12.65 -0.59 17.52
N TYR A 123 12.48 -0.19 18.79
CA TYR A 123 12.93 1.12 19.27
C TYR A 123 13.57 1.03 20.66
N ASN A 124 14.42 2.00 20.95
CA ASN A 124 15.09 2.17 22.24
C ASN A 124 14.45 3.35 23.01
N PRO A 125 13.75 3.09 24.14
CA PRO A 125 13.10 4.16 24.93
C PRO A 125 14.08 5.22 25.47
N SER A 126 15.33 4.83 25.80
CA SER A 126 16.35 5.79 26.26
C SER A 126 16.71 6.77 25.14
N PHE A 127 16.97 6.25 23.94
CA PHE A 127 17.22 7.08 22.75
C PHE A 127 16.04 8.02 22.47
N MET A 128 14.80 7.54 22.54
CA MET A 128 13.62 8.39 22.38
C MET A 128 13.56 9.50 23.44
N GLY A 129 13.96 9.22 24.69
CA GLY A 129 14.13 10.25 25.72
C GLY A 129 15.27 11.22 25.45
N ASP A 130 16.36 10.77 24.84
CA ASP A 130 17.48 11.63 24.44
C ASP A 130 17.07 12.59 23.31
N VAL A 131 16.29 12.10 22.34
CA VAL A 131 15.63 12.89 21.30
C VAL A 131 14.71 13.95 21.90
N ILE A 132 13.82 13.58 22.83
CA ILE A 132 12.91 14.54 23.50
C ILE A 132 13.70 15.65 24.22
N ARG A 133 14.79 15.30 24.93
CA ARG A 133 15.63 16.30 25.63
C ARG A 133 16.36 17.21 24.65
N ALA A 134 16.98 16.65 23.60
CA ALA A 134 17.70 17.42 22.57
C ALA A 134 16.78 18.39 21.81
N THR A 135 15.56 17.95 21.49
CA THR A 135 14.57 18.71 20.69
C THR A 135 13.70 19.67 21.51
N LYS A 136 14.07 19.92 22.78
CA LYS A 136 13.41 20.84 23.74
C LYS A 136 12.01 20.39 24.16
N ALA A 137 11.91 19.16 24.66
CA ALA A 137 10.68 18.51 25.12
C ALA A 137 9.61 18.33 24.02
N ASN A 138 10.05 18.12 22.78
CA ASN A 138 9.18 17.97 21.63
C ASN A 138 8.81 16.49 21.41
N ASN A 139 7.55 16.14 21.69
CA ASN A 139 7.03 14.78 21.52
C ASN A 139 6.75 14.41 20.05
N TRP A 140 6.71 15.36 19.11
CA TRP A 140 6.60 15.05 17.68
C TRP A 140 7.90 14.48 17.10
N ALA A 141 9.07 14.83 17.65
CA ALA A 141 10.35 14.32 17.16
C ALA A 141 10.49 12.78 17.28
N PRO A 142 10.16 12.12 18.41
CA PRO A 142 10.04 10.67 18.47
C PRO A 142 8.99 10.08 17.52
N VAL A 143 7.84 10.75 17.36
CA VAL A 143 6.76 10.29 16.47
C VAL A 143 7.19 10.37 15.00
N SER A 144 7.98 11.38 14.61
CA SER A 144 8.62 11.47 13.30
C SER A 144 9.53 10.28 13.02
N ILE A 145 10.31 9.84 14.01
CA ILE A 145 11.20 8.68 13.87
C ILE A 145 10.37 7.40 13.74
N MET A 146 9.37 7.18 14.60
CA MET A 146 8.47 6.02 14.48
C MET A 146 7.71 5.99 13.15
N ALA A 147 7.32 7.16 12.62
CA ALA A 147 6.72 7.28 11.29
C ALA A 147 7.71 6.98 10.15
N HIS A 148 8.98 7.37 10.29
CA HIS A 148 10.04 7.02 9.33
C HIS A 148 10.26 5.49 9.27
N GLU A 149 10.26 4.79 10.41
CA GLU A 149 10.33 3.32 10.45
C GLU A 149 9.09 2.64 9.82
N ILE A 150 7.90 3.22 10.02
CA ILE A 150 6.68 2.77 9.32
C ILE A 150 6.83 3.00 7.80
N GLY A 151 7.41 4.13 7.38
CA GLY A 151 7.72 4.43 5.98
C GLY A 151 8.58 3.36 5.32
N HIS A 152 9.70 2.98 5.94
CA HIS A 152 10.57 1.90 5.44
C HIS A 152 9.82 0.58 5.24
N HIS A 153 8.92 0.25 6.15
CA HIS A 153 8.08 -0.93 6.02
C HIS A 153 7.00 -0.81 4.93
N LEU A 154 6.28 0.31 4.85
CA LEU A 154 5.15 0.49 3.93
C LEU A 154 5.61 0.69 2.49
N SER A 155 6.72 1.40 2.28
CA SER A 155 7.34 1.57 0.96
C SER A 155 8.11 0.32 0.48
N GLY A 156 8.27 -0.68 1.35
CA GLY A 156 8.82 -2.00 1.02
C GLY A 156 10.33 -2.14 1.17
N HIS A 157 11.01 -1.11 1.69
CA HIS A 157 12.47 -1.05 1.82
C HIS A 157 13.04 -2.22 2.62
N THR A 158 12.34 -2.66 3.66
CA THR A 158 12.75 -3.80 4.52
C THR A 158 12.71 -5.18 3.83
N ILE A 159 12.32 -5.25 2.56
CA ILE A 159 12.31 -6.49 1.73
C ILE A 159 13.44 -6.46 0.68
N VAL A 160 14.07 -5.30 0.45
CA VAL A 160 15.10 -5.09 -0.57
C VAL A 160 16.49 -5.30 0.05
N PRO A 161 17.38 -6.13 -0.54
CA PRO A 161 18.78 -6.21 -0.13
C PRO A 161 19.50 -4.87 -0.36
N GLY A 162 20.40 -4.48 0.55
CA GLY A 162 21.23 -3.27 0.42
C GLY A 162 21.20 -2.32 1.63
N GLY A 163 20.23 -2.49 2.54
CA GLY A 163 20.11 -1.65 3.75
C GLY A 163 19.69 -0.20 3.45
N SER A 164 19.93 0.72 4.40
CA SER A 164 19.66 2.16 4.20
C SER A 164 20.46 2.71 3.03
N GLN A 165 19.76 3.37 2.10
CA GLN A 165 20.33 4.02 0.92
C GLN A 165 19.71 5.43 0.77
N PRO A 166 20.44 6.43 0.24
CA PRO A 166 19.96 7.81 0.23
C PRO A 166 18.57 8.04 -0.39
N PRO A 167 18.13 7.35 -1.46
CA PRO A 167 16.78 7.53 -2.00
C PRO A 167 15.67 7.04 -1.06
N ILE A 168 15.85 5.88 -0.43
CA ILE A 168 14.82 5.25 0.42
C ILE A 168 14.70 5.94 1.78
N GLU A 169 15.80 6.50 2.30
CA GLU A 169 15.81 7.36 3.48
C GLU A 169 14.94 8.61 3.26
N LEU A 170 15.06 9.25 2.10
CA LEU A 170 14.24 10.42 1.73
C LEU A 170 12.77 10.06 1.49
N GLU A 171 12.47 8.87 0.97
CA GLU A 171 11.09 8.41 0.85
C GLU A 171 10.44 8.14 2.22
N SER A 172 11.16 7.51 3.15
CA SER A 172 10.70 7.33 4.53
C SER A 172 10.53 8.65 5.29
N ASP A 173 11.40 9.64 5.04
CA ASP A 173 11.24 11.02 5.54
C ASP A 173 10.02 11.72 4.95
N LYS A 174 9.77 11.58 3.64
CA LYS A 174 8.58 12.13 2.99
C LYS A 174 7.30 11.53 3.57
N PHE A 175 7.26 10.21 3.75
CA PHE A 175 6.13 9.54 4.41
C PHE A 175 5.94 10.06 5.85
N SER A 176 7.03 10.24 6.61
CA SER A 176 7.00 10.80 7.96
C SER A 176 6.34 12.19 7.99
N GLY A 177 6.79 13.13 7.14
CA GLY A 177 6.18 14.46 7.03
C GLY A 177 4.69 14.43 6.63
N PHE A 178 4.34 13.57 5.66
CA PHE A 178 2.97 13.41 5.17
C PHE A 178 2.00 12.92 6.25
N VAL A 179 2.39 11.92 7.04
CA VAL A 179 1.52 11.39 8.09
C VAL A 179 1.49 12.29 9.33
N LEU A 180 2.60 12.96 9.68
CA LEU A 180 2.63 13.92 10.78
C LEU A 180 1.74 15.15 10.52
N TYR A 181 1.64 15.64 9.28
CA TYR A 181 0.65 16.69 8.94
C TYR A 181 -0.78 16.24 9.29
N LYS A 182 -1.18 15.04 8.84
CA LYS A 182 -2.54 14.51 9.07
C LYS A 182 -2.85 14.30 10.55
N MET A 183 -1.84 14.01 11.37
CA MET A 183 -1.95 13.89 12.83
C MET A 183 -2.03 15.25 13.55
N GLY A 184 -1.82 16.37 12.84
CA GLY A 184 -1.87 17.73 13.39
C GLY A 184 -0.52 18.31 13.82
N ALA A 185 0.61 17.77 13.37
CA ALA A 185 1.94 18.30 13.69
C ALA A 185 2.27 19.57 12.86
N PRO A 186 2.72 20.68 13.49
CA PRO A 186 3.38 21.77 12.78
C PRO A 186 4.59 21.30 11.98
N LEU A 187 4.84 21.88 10.81
CA LEU A 187 5.97 21.50 9.93
C LEU A 187 7.31 21.56 10.67
N LYS A 188 7.50 22.61 11.48
CA LYS A 188 8.68 22.81 12.33
C LYS A 188 8.88 21.69 13.33
N ASP A 189 7.80 21.13 13.87
CA ASP A 189 7.85 20.06 14.86
C ASP A 189 8.10 18.70 14.19
N ALA A 190 7.47 18.45 13.04
CA ALA A 190 7.78 17.29 12.20
C ALA A 190 9.25 17.27 11.74
N GLN A 191 9.84 18.44 11.48
CA GLN A 191 11.25 18.60 11.11
C GLN A 191 12.23 18.55 12.29
N ASN A 192 11.77 18.67 13.55
CA ASN A 192 12.62 18.98 14.70
C ASN A 192 13.66 17.88 15.01
N ALA A 193 13.31 16.60 14.81
CA ALA A 193 14.22 15.47 14.92
C ALA A 193 15.42 15.61 13.97
N ILE A 194 15.15 15.80 12.67
CA ILE A 194 16.19 15.94 11.64
C ILE A 194 17.01 17.22 11.85
N ALA A 195 16.36 18.35 12.14
CA ALA A 195 17.00 19.64 12.36
C ALA A 195 18.01 19.60 13.52
N THR A 196 17.72 18.81 14.55
CA THR A 196 18.55 18.70 15.76
C THR A 196 19.64 17.64 15.65
N LEU A 197 19.30 16.45 15.13
CA LEU A 197 20.12 15.23 15.29
C LEU A 197 21.03 14.92 14.10
N ILE A 198 20.63 15.30 12.89
CA ILE A 198 21.32 14.89 11.65
C ILE A 198 22.40 15.92 11.27
N PRO A 199 23.61 15.51 10.83
CA PRO A 199 24.63 16.42 10.30
C PRO A 199 24.24 17.08 8.97
N GLU A 200 24.80 18.25 8.65
CA GLU A 200 24.55 18.93 7.35
C GLU A 200 25.09 18.16 6.14
N LYS A 201 26.23 17.49 6.29
CA LYS A 201 26.87 16.73 5.21
C LYS A 201 26.08 15.46 4.87
N ASP A 202 26.08 15.08 3.60
CA ASP A 202 25.69 13.74 3.19
C ASP A 202 26.66 12.69 3.77
N GLY A 203 26.11 11.53 4.11
CA GLY A 203 26.86 10.28 4.28
C GLY A 203 26.65 9.35 3.08
N GLU A 204 27.33 8.21 3.11
CA GLU A 204 27.26 7.16 2.08
C GLU A 204 25.84 6.54 1.99
N THR A 205 25.30 6.11 3.12
CA THR A 205 23.99 5.46 3.22
C THR A 205 22.84 6.40 3.61
N HIS A 206 23.15 7.57 4.21
CA HIS A 206 22.18 8.48 4.81
C HIS A 206 22.34 9.92 4.26
N PRO A 207 21.27 10.58 3.78
CA PRO A 207 21.33 11.94 3.27
C PRO A 207 21.60 12.98 4.37
N GLY A 208 22.25 14.09 4.00
CA GLY A 208 22.49 15.22 4.89
C GLY A 208 21.22 15.98 5.25
N ARG A 209 21.24 16.65 6.42
CA ARG A 209 20.10 17.34 7.05
C ARG A 209 19.22 18.11 6.07
N ARG A 210 19.81 18.96 5.21
CA ARG A 210 19.07 19.77 4.22
C ARG A 210 18.15 18.94 3.32
N LYS A 211 18.59 17.75 2.86
CA LYS A 211 17.76 16.88 2.00
C LYS A 211 16.64 16.21 2.80
N ARG A 212 16.96 15.69 3.99
CA ARG A 212 16.00 15.04 4.90
C ARG A 212 14.90 16.02 5.36
N LEU A 213 15.26 17.26 5.69
CA LEU A 213 14.32 18.35 5.99
C LEU A 213 13.40 18.69 4.79
N ALA A 214 13.95 18.72 3.57
CA ALA A 214 13.18 19.00 2.36
C ALA A 214 12.21 17.86 2.01
N ALA A 215 12.58 16.60 2.25
CA ALA A 215 11.70 15.45 2.09
C ALA A 215 10.51 15.49 3.05
N ILE A 216 10.75 15.73 4.36
CA ILE A 216 9.68 15.95 5.35
C ILE A 216 8.76 17.10 4.92
N ALA A 217 9.32 18.23 4.48
CA ALA A 217 8.52 19.37 4.02
C ALA A 217 7.68 19.04 2.78
N ALA A 218 8.23 18.32 1.79
CA ALA A 218 7.49 17.90 0.61
C ALA A 218 6.30 17.00 0.97
N GLY A 219 6.49 16.03 1.86
CA GLY A 219 5.40 15.15 2.31
C GLY A 219 4.33 15.87 3.11
N TRP A 220 4.75 16.74 4.04
CA TRP A 220 3.86 17.55 4.87
C TRP A 220 3.00 18.50 4.01
N THR A 221 3.62 19.15 3.01
CA THR A 221 2.92 20.03 2.05
C THR A 221 1.97 19.24 1.15
N GLU A 222 2.38 18.08 0.61
CA GLU A 222 1.52 17.22 -0.21
C GLU A 222 0.25 16.79 0.56
N ALA A 223 0.40 16.41 1.83
CA ALA A 223 -0.74 16.07 2.68
C ALA A 223 -1.66 17.27 2.96
N CYS A 224 -1.10 18.48 3.05
CA CYS A 224 -1.83 19.74 3.23
C CYS A 224 -2.59 20.17 1.96
N GLU A 225 -1.98 20.03 0.78
CA GLU A 225 -2.62 20.30 -0.51
C GLU A 225 -3.78 19.32 -0.77
N LEU A 226 -3.59 18.03 -0.48
CA LEU A 226 -4.65 17.00 -0.58
C LEU A 226 -5.82 17.20 0.41
N GLN A 227 -5.63 17.99 1.48
CA GLN A 227 -6.70 18.43 2.40
C GLN A 227 -7.23 19.85 2.10
N GLY A 228 -6.81 20.47 1.00
CA GLY A 228 -7.29 21.80 0.58
C GLY A 228 -6.79 22.96 1.44
N GLY A 229 -5.68 22.80 2.17
CA GLY A 229 -5.15 23.82 3.10
C GLY A 229 -4.67 25.12 2.43
N GLY A 230 -4.34 25.09 1.13
CA GLY A 230 -3.98 26.26 0.34
C GLY A 230 -2.86 27.09 0.98
N ALA A 231 -3.12 28.38 1.26
CA ALA A 231 -2.13 29.26 1.88
C ALA A 231 -1.65 28.80 3.27
N ALA A 232 -2.44 28.01 4.02
CA ALA A 232 -2.01 27.45 5.31
C ALA A 232 -0.80 26.51 5.18
N CYS A 233 -0.63 25.88 4.01
CA CYS A 233 0.51 24.98 3.74
C CYS A 233 1.85 25.74 3.70
N GLN A 234 1.84 27.03 3.36
CA GLN A 234 3.03 27.89 3.44
C GLN A 234 3.29 28.40 4.88
N GLY A 235 2.25 28.44 5.71
CA GLY A 235 2.33 28.84 7.13
C GLY A 235 2.79 27.73 8.09
N GLY A 236 3.11 26.54 7.59
CA GLY A 236 3.64 25.42 8.40
C GLY A 236 2.74 24.94 9.55
N THR A 237 1.45 25.31 9.51
CA THR A 237 0.48 25.08 10.60
C THR A 237 -0.73 24.32 10.05
N PRO A 238 -1.07 23.12 10.58
CA PRO A 238 -2.22 22.37 10.08
C PRO A 238 -3.56 23.03 10.39
N GLY A 239 -4.52 22.92 9.47
CA GLY A 239 -5.94 23.14 9.77
C GLY A 239 -6.36 24.56 10.19
N GLY A 240 -5.63 25.61 9.80
CA GLY A 240 -6.11 26.98 9.98
C GLY A 240 -7.40 27.23 9.21
N LYS A 241 -8.49 27.63 9.89
CA LYS A 241 -9.80 27.86 9.26
C LYS A 241 -9.71 28.95 8.18
N SER A 242 -9.78 28.55 6.91
CA SER A 242 -9.70 29.42 5.73
C SER A 242 -11.02 30.18 5.45
N VAL A 243 -11.53 30.91 6.45
CA VAL A 243 -12.70 31.80 6.29
C VAL A 243 -12.26 33.12 5.64
N ALA A 244 -11.96 33.06 4.34
CA ALA A 244 -11.62 34.23 3.52
C ALA A 244 -12.88 35.07 3.25
N VAL A 245 -13.34 35.82 4.26
CA VAL A 245 -14.41 36.81 4.08
C VAL A 245 -13.86 38.00 3.29
N ALA A 246 -14.09 38.00 1.98
CA ALA A 246 -13.90 39.20 1.17
C ALA A 246 -14.86 40.30 1.67
N GLN A 247 -14.30 41.42 2.15
CA GLN A 247 -15.09 42.53 2.66
C GLN A 247 -15.75 43.30 1.50
N GLY A 248 -17.03 43.00 1.24
CA GLY A 248 -17.90 43.87 0.46
C GLY A 248 -18.19 45.19 1.21
N PRO A 249 -18.47 46.29 0.48
CA PRO A 249 -18.61 47.62 1.09
C PRO A 249 -19.86 47.74 1.98
N ALA A 250 -19.76 48.58 3.01
CA ALA A 250 -20.81 48.79 4.00
C ALA A 250 -22.06 49.52 3.43
N PRO A 251 -23.29 49.11 3.78
CA PRO A 251 -24.49 49.90 3.53
C PRO A 251 -24.51 51.20 4.35
N ALA A 252 -25.04 52.28 3.76
CA ALA A 252 -25.17 53.57 4.43
C ALA A 252 -26.34 53.58 5.44
N ALA A 253 -26.24 54.42 6.46
CA ALA A 253 -27.25 54.56 7.52
C ALA A 253 -28.35 55.59 7.17
N THR A 254 -29.52 55.44 7.78
CA THR A 254 -30.51 56.51 8.05
C THR A 254 -31.42 56.06 9.21
N PRO A 255 -32.08 56.98 9.96
CA PRO A 255 -32.36 56.77 11.40
C PRO A 255 -33.77 56.29 11.77
N ALA A 256 -33.93 55.96 13.06
CA ALA A 256 -35.16 55.50 13.70
C ALA A 256 -36.09 56.64 14.17
N PRO A 257 -37.38 56.35 14.43
CA PRO A 257 -38.25 57.09 15.36
C PRO A 257 -38.29 56.45 16.76
N ALA A 258 -38.92 57.14 17.72
CA ALA A 258 -38.77 56.90 19.17
C ALA A 258 -39.86 55.98 19.81
N ALA A 259 -39.70 55.74 21.12
CA ALA A 259 -40.47 54.79 21.92
C ALA A 259 -41.73 55.36 22.59
N THR A 260 -42.61 54.46 23.05
CA THR A 260 -43.55 54.65 24.17
C THR A 260 -43.74 53.32 24.92
N ALA A 261 -44.20 53.35 26.17
CA ALA A 261 -44.23 52.19 27.08
C ALA A 261 -45.64 51.83 27.59
N ALA A 262 -45.81 50.57 28.01
CA ALA A 262 -46.97 50.08 28.77
C ALA A 262 -46.58 48.90 29.68
N THR A 263 -47.36 48.65 30.74
CA THR A 263 -47.05 47.77 31.89
C THR A 263 -47.63 46.34 31.78
N PRO A 264 -47.20 45.38 32.63
CA PRO A 264 -47.47 43.94 32.45
C PRO A 264 -48.69 43.39 33.22
N ALA A 265 -49.18 42.20 32.83
CA ALA A 265 -50.23 41.47 33.53
C ALA A 265 -50.00 39.93 33.59
N GLN A 266 -49.64 39.47 34.80
CA GLN A 266 -50.01 38.23 35.53
C GLN A 266 -50.30 36.89 34.80
N THR A 267 -49.74 35.82 35.39
CA THR A 267 -50.04 34.39 35.12
C THR A 267 -51.35 33.95 35.79
N PRO A 268 -51.85 32.73 35.47
CA PRO A 268 -51.80 31.69 36.50
C PRO A 268 -51.34 30.29 36.00
N VAL A 269 -51.07 29.39 36.95
CA VAL A 269 -50.54 28.03 36.75
C VAL A 269 -51.63 26.97 36.96
N ALA A 270 -51.59 25.86 36.23
CA ALA A 270 -52.39 24.65 36.49
C ALA A 270 -51.51 23.38 36.54
N LYS A 271 -51.95 22.37 37.31
CA LYS A 271 -51.24 21.09 37.57
C LYS A 271 -51.81 19.91 36.72
N PRO A 272 -51.18 18.72 36.70
CA PRO A 272 -51.28 17.78 35.57
C PRO A 272 -52.04 16.46 35.88
N ALA A 273 -51.93 15.51 34.92
CA ALA A 273 -52.37 14.10 34.93
C ALA A 273 -53.86 13.86 34.51
N PRO A 274 -54.23 12.64 34.03
CA PRO A 274 -53.44 11.40 33.88
C PRO A 274 -53.26 10.92 32.42
N ALA A 275 -52.53 9.82 32.24
CA ALA A 275 -52.34 9.14 30.95
C ALA A 275 -53.26 7.91 30.79
N PRO A 276 -53.81 7.64 29.60
CA PRO A 276 -54.32 6.34 29.19
C PRO A 276 -53.25 5.51 28.44
N ALA A 277 -53.45 4.20 28.31
CA ALA A 277 -52.45 3.25 27.81
C ALA A 277 -52.78 2.62 26.45
N ASN A 278 -51.74 2.08 25.79
CA ASN A 278 -51.75 1.02 24.78
C ASN A 278 -52.67 1.15 23.54
N ALA A 279 -52.08 1.61 22.44
CA ALA A 279 -52.48 1.29 21.06
C ALA A 279 -51.19 1.03 20.22
N PRO A 280 -51.25 0.28 19.10
CA PRO A 280 -50.07 -0.42 18.57
C PRO A 280 -49.08 0.48 17.80
N ALA A 281 -47.82 0.02 17.74
CA ALA A 281 -46.75 0.68 17.01
C ALA A 281 -46.98 0.66 15.50
N ILE A 282 -47.25 1.83 14.92
CA ILE A 282 -47.18 2.04 13.48
C ILE A 282 -45.70 2.04 13.07
N ALA A 283 -45.35 1.29 12.02
CA ALA A 283 -43.97 1.22 11.54
C ALA A 283 -43.47 2.62 11.12
N ALA A 284 -42.29 3.00 11.60
CA ALA A 284 -41.66 4.25 11.20
C ALA A 284 -41.36 4.24 9.69
N ALA A 285 -41.73 5.32 8.99
CA ALA A 285 -41.37 5.50 7.60
C ALA A 285 -39.84 5.51 7.43
N PRO A 286 -39.30 4.99 6.31
CA PRO A 286 -37.86 5.03 6.07
C PRO A 286 -37.36 6.48 6.06
N ALA A 287 -36.21 6.72 6.70
CA ALA A 287 -35.59 8.05 6.71
C ALA A 287 -35.30 8.52 5.27
N PRO A 288 -35.44 9.83 4.99
CA PRO A 288 -35.08 10.37 3.67
C PRO A 288 -33.61 10.07 3.37
N ALA A 289 -33.33 9.71 2.11
CA ALA A 289 -31.96 9.47 1.66
C ALA A 289 -31.09 10.72 1.91
N PRO A 290 -29.81 10.54 2.33
CA PRO A 290 -28.93 11.68 2.56
C PRO A 290 -28.78 12.50 1.27
N ALA A 291 -28.97 13.80 1.36
CA ALA A 291 -28.80 14.70 0.22
C ALA A 291 -27.37 14.58 -0.33
N ALA A 292 -27.25 14.45 -1.65
CA ALA A 292 -25.95 14.26 -2.30
C ALA A 292 -25.03 15.46 -2.01
N THR A 293 -23.87 15.19 -1.41
CA THR A 293 -22.81 16.18 -1.26
C THR A 293 -22.31 16.58 -2.64
N ALA A 294 -22.14 17.88 -2.85
CA ALA A 294 -21.68 18.41 -4.13
C ALA A 294 -20.29 17.87 -4.50
N ALA A 295 -20.08 17.59 -5.78
CA ALA A 295 -18.80 17.10 -6.28
C ALA A 295 -17.72 18.19 -6.17
N VAL A 296 -16.90 18.11 -5.12
CA VAL A 296 -15.69 18.94 -5.00
C VAL A 296 -14.65 18.45 -6.00
N ALA A 297 -14.10 19.37 -6.80
CA ALA A 297 -12.98 19.12 -7.69
C ALA A 297 -11.71 18.81 -6.87
N GLN A 298 -11.05 17.71 -7.20
CA GLN A 298 -9.81 17.29 -6.55
C GLN A 298 -8.60 17.96 -7.22
N VAL A 299 -7.49 18.09 -6.48
CA VAL A 299 -6.20 18.54 -7.02
C VAL A 299 -5.25 17.36 -7.01
N LEU A 300 -4.71 16.97 -8.16
CA LEU A 300 -3.62 15.99 -8.22
C LEU A 300 -2.26 16.67 -7.97
N PRO A 301 -1.32 16.00 -7.31
CA PRO A 301 0.07 16.45 -7.33
C PRO A 301 0.59 16.38 -8.77
N LYS A 302 1.39 17.37 -9.18
CA LYS A 302 1.93 17.45 -10.53
C LYS A 302 2.71 16.18 -10.90
N ALA A 303 2.41 15.61 -12.06
CA ALA A 303 3.03 14.39 -12.56
C ALA A 303 4.52 14.59 -12.89
N ASP A 304 5.40 14.07 -12.04
CA ASP A 304 6.86 14.09 -12.22
C ASP A 304 7.45 12.68 -12.13
N ALA A 305 8.22 12.31 -13.15
CA ALA A 305 8.93 11.03 -13.21
C ALA A 305 10.10 10.92 -12.21
N ASN A 306 10.47 12.03 -11.55
CA ASN A 306 11.47 12.08 -10.48
C ASN A 306 10.87 12.32 -9.08
N ALA A 307 9.55 12.42 -8.96
CA ALA A 307 8.90 12.56 -7.66
C ALA A 307 9.23 11.35 -6.76
N LEU A 308 9.63 11.63 -5.52
CA LEU A 308 9.63 10.62 -4.46
C LEU A 308 8.21 10.05 -4.35
N PRO A 309 8.00 8.74 -4.56
CA PRO A 309 6.66 8.18 -4.53
C PRO A 309 5.97 8.35 -3.16
N SER A 310 4.65 8.35 -3.18
CA SER A 310 3.80 8.30 -1.99
C SER A 310 2.62 7.38 -2.26
N LYS A 311 1.82 7.04 -1.24
CA LYS A 311 0.64 6.20 -1.45
C LYS A 311 -0.57 7.07 -1.78
N GLY A 312 -1.14 6.88 -2.96
CA GLY A 312 -2.40 7.50 -3.36
C GLY A 312 -3.52 7.18 -2.37
N VAL A 313 -4.34 8.18 -2.06
CA VAL A 313 -5.39 8.10 -1.01
C VAL A 313 -6.79 7.79 -1.57
N GLN A 314 -6.94 7.79 -2.89
CA GLN A 314 -8.20 7.63 -3.63
C GLN A 314 -7.95 6.79 -4.90
N PHE A 315 -9.01 6.20 -5.44
CA PHE A 315 -9.02 5.45 -6.70
C PHE A 315 -9.61 6.26 -7.86
N ILE A 316 -10.42 7.28 -7.61
CA ILE A 316 -11.00 8.15 -8.62
C ILE A 316 -10.70 9.62 -8.30
N TYR A 317 -9.95 10.27 -9.19
CA TYR A 317 -9.65 11.69 -9.14
C TYR A 317 -10.37 12.42 -10.29
N ASP A 318 -11.15 13.43 -9.93
CA ASP A 318 -11.89 14.31 -10.85
C ASP A 318 -11.46 15.76 -10.61
N GLU A 319 -10.60 16.27 -11.47
CA GLU A 319 -10.12 17.66 -11.37
C GLU A 319 -11.17 18.69 -11.80
N PHE A 320 -12.28 18.27 -12.42
CA PHE A 320 -13.36 19.16 -12.86
C PHE A 320 -14.50 19.27 -11.84
N GLY A 321 -14.71 18.26 -10.99
CA GLY A 321 -15.86 18.16 -10.09
C GLY A 321 -17.18 17.94 -10.86
N ILE A 322 -17.12 17.20 -11.96
CA ILE A 322 -18.21 17.05 -12.95
C ILE A 322 -18.78 15.62 -13.01
N LEU A 323 -18.09 14.65 -12.40
CA LEU A 323 -18.58 13.29 -12.24
C LEU A 323 -19.73 13.25 -11.22
N ASP A 324 -20.68 12.35 -11.47
CA ASP A 324 -21.81 12.13 -10.56
C ASP A 324 -21.30 11.63 -9.20
N PRO A 325 -21.62 12.30 -8.08
CA PRO A 325 -21.01 12.00 -6.79
C PRO A 325 -21.44 10.62 -6.23
N ALA A 326 -22.65 10.15 -6.53
CA ALA A 326 -23.15 8.86 -6.07
C ALA A 326 -22.50 7.72 -6.87
N ILE A 327 -22.44 7.85 -8.20
CA ILE A 327 -21.76 6.87 -9.06
C ILE A 327 -20.25 6.84 -8.76
N ARG A 328 -19.62 8.02 -8.56
CA ARG A 328 -18.21 8.12 -8.16
C ARG A 328 -17.95 7.40 -6.83
N ALA A 329 -18.75 7.66 -5.79
CA ALA A 329 -18.61 7.00 -4.49
C ALA A 329 -18.83 5.47 -4.57
N GLN A 330 -19.74 5.01 -5.43
CA GLN A 330 -19.94 3.58 -5.68
C GLN A 330 -18.69 2.93 -6.29
N PHE A 331 -18.13 3.49 -7.36
CA PHE A 331 -16.94 2.91 -8.01
C PHE A 331 -15.68 3.06 -7.15
N GLU A 332 -15.51 4.17 -6.42
CA GLU A 332 -14.44 4.37 -5.44
C GLU A 332 -14.43 3.21 -4.42
N LYS A 333 -15.59 2.89 -3.85
CA LYS A 333 -15.75 1.75 -2.93
C LYS A 333 -15.45 0.41 -3.63
N GLN A 334 -15.89 0.21 -4.87
CA GLN A 334 -15.63 -1.04 -5.60
C GLN A 334 -14.13 -1.27 -5.88
N MET A 335 -13.38 -0.21 -6.20
CA MET A 335 -11.92 -0.31 -6.41
C MET A 335 -11.18 -0.53 -5.09
N HIS A 336 -11.58 0.19 -4.03
CA HIS A 336 -11.05 -0.01 -2.67
C HIS A 336 -11.29 -1.45 -2.15
N ASP A 337 -12.53 -1.96 -2.23
CA ASP A 337 -12.87 -3.32 -1.81
C ASP A 337 -12.10 -4.38 -2.63
N HIS A 338 -11.88 -4.13 -3.93
CA HIS A 338 -11.09 -5.00 -4.79
C HIS A 338 -9.60 -4.99 -4.43
N ALA A 339 -9.02 -3.81 -4.15
CA ALA A 339 -7.66 -3.66 -3.69
C ALA A 339 -7.43 -4.35 -2.33
N GLN A 340 -8.37 -4.21 -1.39
CA GLN A 340 -8.29 -4.96 -0.11
C GLN A 340 -8.39 -6.48 -0.31
N LYS A 341 -9.26 -6.95 -1.22
CA LYS A 341 -9.47 -8.39 -1.46
C LYS A 341 -8.32 -9.06 -2.22
N THR A 342 -7.73 -8.38 -3.20
CA THR A 342 -6.83 -8.96 -4.21
C THR A 342 -5.43 -8.34 -4.23
N GLY A 343 -5.25 -7.16 -3.65
CA GLY A 343 -4.06 -6.34 -3.80
C GLY A 343 -3.98 -5.58 -5.14
N VAL A 344 -4.94 -5.75 -6.06
CA VAL A 344 -4.97 -5.09 -7.37
C VAL A 344 -5.56 -3.70 -7.24
N GLU A 345 -4.84 -2.69 -7.71
CA GLU A 345 -5.22 -1.29 -7.56
C GLU A 345 -5.44 -0.63 -8.92
N ILE A 346 -6.59 0.02 -9.09
CA ILE A 346 -7.05 0.55 -10.36
C ILE A 346 -7.46 2.01 -10.14
N VAL A 347 -6.62 2.94 -10.61
CA VAL A 347 -6.82 4.39 -10.42
C VAL A 347 -7.29 5.03 -11.72
N THR A 348 -8.32 5.87 -11.64
CA THR A 348 -8.88 6.63 -12.78
C THR A 348 -8.71 8.13 -12.54
N LEU A 349 -8.08 8.82 -13.48
CA LEU A 349 -7.71 10.23 -13.41
C LEU A 349 -8.43 10.99 -14.55
N LEU A 350 -9.40 11.84 -14.21
CA LEU A 350 -10.01 12.80 -15.13
C LEU A 350 -9.34 14.16 -14.92
N VAL A 351 -8.43 14.54 -15.82
CA VAL A 351 -7.44 15.61 -15.60
C VAL A 351 -7.63 16.80 -16.53
N LYS A 352 -7.28 17.99 -16.03
CA LYS A 352 -7.30 19.26 -16.75
C LYS A 352 -6.05 19.49 -17.60
N ASP A 353 -4.89 19.01 -17.14
CA ASP A 353 -3.63 19.17 -17.90
C ASP A 353 -2.64 18.00 -17.72
N LEU A 354 -2.14 17.52 -18.86
CA LEU A 354 -1.06 16.54 -18.95
C LEU A 354 0.33 17.15 -18.68
N ASN A 355 0.42 18.44 -18.41
CA ASN A 355 1.66 19.14 -18.03
C ASN A 355 2.76 19.00 -19.09
N GLY A 356 2.37 19.04 -20.37
CA GLY A 356 3.28 18.89 -21.52
C GLY A 356 3.69 17.45 -21.84
N LYS A 357 3.13 16.45 -21.16
CA LYS A 357 3.32 15.01 -21.45
C LYS A 357 2.25 14.48 -22.40
N THR A 358 2.48 13.31 -23.00
CA THR A 358 1.39 12.47 -23.51
C THR A 358 0.60 11.86 -22.35
N ALA A 359 -0.65 11.44 -22.61
CA ALA A 359 -1.46 10.76 -21.60
C ALA A 359 -0.81 9.46 -21.08
N GLU A 360 -0.01 8.77 -21.90
CA GLU A 360 0.68 7.56 -21.46
C GLU A 360 1.87 7.88 -20.53
N GLU A 361 2.73 8.83 -20.88
CA GLU A 361 3.83 9.27 -20.00
C GLU A 361 3.30 9.84 -18.67
N TYR A 362 2.16 10.54 -18.70
CA TYR A 362 1.47 11.00 -17.50
C TYR A 362 0.95 9.82 -16.67
N ALA A 363 0.29 8.84 -17.29
CA ALA A 363 -0.19 7.64 -16.61
C ALA A 363 0.96 6.78 -16.00
N GLN A 364 2.09 6.65 -16.71
CA GLN A 364 3.30 5.98 -16.20
C GLN A 364 3.91 6.74 -15.01
N ALA A 365 4.00 8.07 -15.10
CA ALA A 365 4.46 8.91 -13.99
C ALA A 365 3.54 8.77 -12.77
N MET A 366 2.22 8.85 -12.94
CA MET A 366 1.26 8.76 -11.84
C MET A 366 1.16 7.34 -11.25
N MET A 367 1.34 6.27 -12.04
CA MET A 367 1.44 4.90 -11.53
C MET A 367 2.60 4.75 -10.54
N ARG A 368 3.76 5.33 -10.87
CA ARG A 368 4.93 5.37 -9.98
C ARG A 368 4.68 6.30 -8.79
N GLN A 369 4.30 7.54 -9.04
CA GLN A 369 4.18 8.62 -8.05
C GLN A 369 3.14 8.34 -6.96
N LEU A 370 2.00 7.73 -7.31
CA LEU A 370 0.94 7.34 -6.35
C LEU A 370 1.12 5.91 -5.79
N ARG A 371 2.23 5.21 -6.12
CA ARG A 371 2.47 3.80 -5.80
C ARG A 371 1.25 2.91 -6.07
N VAL A 372 0.75 2.95 -7.31
CA VAL A 372 -0.46 2.22 -7.71
C VAL A 372 -0.13 0.75 -7.91
N GLY A 373 -0.68 -0.10 -7.05
CA GLY A 373 -0.31 -1.50 -6.91
C GLY A 373 1.13 -1.67 -6.41
N LYS A 374 1.66 -2.87 -6.62
CA LYS A 374 3.07 -3.19 -6.39
C LYS A 374 3.78 -3.36 -7.72
N LEU A 375 4.98 -2.79 -7.83
CA LEU A 375 5.83 -2.91 -9.01
C LEU A 375 6.38 -4.34 -9.19
N ASP A 376 6.55 -5.09 -8.10
CA ASP A 376 7.21 -6.41 -8.08
C ASP A 376 6.41 -7.51 -8.79
N VAL A 377 5.09 -7.51 -8.62
CA VAL A 377 4.14 -8.39 -9.32
C VAL A 377 3.34 -7.66 -10.41
N GLY A 378 3.57 -6.37 -10.58
CA GLY A 378 2.93 -5.53 -11.60
C GLY A 378 1.40 -5.48 -11.51
N ASN A 379 0.85 -5.33 -10.30
CA ASN A 379 -0.60 -5.47 -10.07
C ASN A 379 -1.37 -4.14 -9.93
N GLY A 380 -0.84 -3.05 -10.51
CA GLY A 380 -1.50 -1.75 -10.60
C GLY A 380 -2.03 -1.43 -12.01
N ALA A 381 -2.99 -0.51 -12.10
CA ALA A 381 -3.48 0.08 -13.34
C ALA A 381 -3.81 1.56 -13.15
N VAL A 382 -3.45 2.40 -14.13
CA VAL A 382 -3.76 3.84 -14.15
C VAL A 382 -4.41 4.21 -15.48
N LEU A 383 -5.63 4.71 -15.40
CA LEU A 383 -6.44 5.18 -16.53
C LEU A 383 -6.47 6.70 -16.50
N VAL A 384 -5.98 7.35 -17.55
CA VAL A 384 -5.95 8.81 -17.70
C VAL A 384 -6.91 9.24 -18.78
N VAL A 385 -7.72 10.25 -18.49
CA VAL A 385 -8.59 10.93 -19.44
C VAL A 385 -8.31 12.43 -19.34
N ALA A 386 -7.74 12.99 -20.39
CA ALA A 386 -7.39 14.40 -20.53
C ALA A 386 -8.24 15.00 -21.67
N PRO A 387 -9.53 15.29 -21.39
CA PRO A 387 -10.54 15.44 -22.44
C PRO A 387 -10.47 16.81 -23.13
N GLU A 388 -9.73 17.77 -22.58
CA GLU A 388 -9.48 19.08 -23.22
C GLU A 388 -8.24 19.05 -24.14
N GLN A 389 -7.31 18.12 -23.89
CA GLN A 389 -6.19 17.77 -24.77
C GLN A 389 -6.60 16.72 -25.82
N GLY A 390 -7.79 16.12 -25.70
CA GLY A 390 -8.27 15.06 -26.58
C GLY A 390 -7.50 13.74 -26.46
N GLN A 391 -6.86 13.47 -25.31
CA GLN A 391 -6.04 12.27 -25.10
C GLN A 391 -6.57 11.40 -23.96
N ALA A 392 -6.38 10.09 -24.09
CA ALA A 392 -6.57 9.14 -23.01
C ALA A 392 -5.52 8.01 -23.08
N ALA A 393 -5.22 7.40 -21.94
CA ALA A 393 -4.31 6.26 -21.84
C ALA A 393 -4.75 5.30 -20.74
N ALA A 394 -4.30 4.04 -20.83
CA ALA A 394 -4.50 3.04 -19.80
C ALA A 394 -3.19 2.25 -19.61
N VAL A 395 -2.38 2.68 -18.63
CA VAL A 395 -1.13 2.02 -18.28
C VAL A 395 -1.43 0.91 -17.29
N LEU A 396 -0.95 -0.28 -17.60
CA LEU A 396 -1.14 -1.49 -16.79
C LEU A 396 0.23 -1.97 -16.33
N GLY A 397 0.35 -2.31 -15.05
CA GLY A 397 1.51 -3.04 -14.54
C GLY A 397 1.60 -4.41 -15.20
N ALA A 398 2.82 -4.94 -15.30
CA ALA A 398 3.14 -6.14 -16.08
C ALA A 398 2.19 -7.33 -15.86
N GLY A 399 1.83 -7.62 -14.61
CA GLY A 399 0.98 -8.75 -14.27
C GLY A 399 -0.50 -8.53 -14.62
N VAL A 400 -1.02 -7.31 -14.45
CA VAL A 400 -2.36 -6.93 -14.94
C VAL A 400 -2.38 -6.91 -16.47
N ALA A 401 -1.31 -6.48 -17.12
CA ALA A 401 -1.17 -6.54 -18.59
C ALA A 401 -1.22 -7.99 -19.12
N LEU A 402 -0.61 -8.94 -18.42
CA LEU A 402 -0.66 -10.39 -18.74
C LEU A 402 -2.02 -11.04 -18.47
N ASP A 403 -2.82 -10.49 -17.56
CA ASP A 403 -4.18 -10.96 -17.28
C ASP A 403 -5.20 -10.32 -18.25
N MET A 404 -4.98 -9.07 -18.68
CA MET A 404 -5.80 -8.32 -19.65
C MET A 404 -5.48 -8.64 -21.13
N GLY A 405 -4.25 -9.06 -21.44
CA GLY A 405 -3.81 -9.34 -22.82
C GLY A 405 -3.83 -8.12 -23.73
N SER A 406 -4.40 -8.27 -24.94
CA SER A 406 -4.50 -7.25 -25.99
C SER A 406 -5.69 -6.29 -25.84
N GLN A 407 -6.29 -6.21 -24.65
CA GLN A 407 -7.46 -5.38 -24.37
C GLN A 407 -7.14 -3.86 -24.36
N ASP A 408 -7.37 -3.19 -25.48
CA ASP A 408 -7.24 -1.73 -25.58
C ASP A 408 -8.34 -1.01 -24.77
N LYS A 409 -7.96 -0.57 -23.56
CA LYS A 409 -8.77 0.33 -22.73
C LYS A 409 -8.58 1.82 -23.10
N ALA A 410 -7.48 2.21 -23.75
CA ALA A 410 -7.26 3.61 -24.14
C ALA A 410 -8.26 4.05 -25.21
N ALA A 411 -8.52 3.23 -26.23
CA ALA A 411 -9.57 3.48 -27.22
C ALA A 411 -10.98 3.48 -26.61
N GLN A 412 -11.21 2.79 -25.48
CA GLN A 412 -12.48 2.86 -24.76
C GLN A 412 -12.68 4.24 -24.09
N LEU A 413 -11.63 4.81 -23.52
CA LEU A 413 -11.64 6.15 -22.92
C LEU A 413 -11.69 7.27 -23.98
N ASP A 414 -10.98 7.11 -25.09
CA ASP A 414 -11.04 8.03 -26.25
C ASP A 414 -12.47 8.13 -26.83
N ARG A 415 -13.18 7.00 -26.95
CA ARG A 415 -14.60 7.00 -27.34
C ARG A 415 -15.48 7.76 -26.33
N TRP A 416 -15.16 7.71 -25.03
CA TRP A 416 -15.86 8.51 -24.01
C TRP A 416 -15.60 10.00 -24.21
N ILE A 417 -14.35 10.44 -24.45
CA ILE A 417 -14.05 11.85 -24.76
C ILE A 417 -14.90 12.34 -25.95
N LYS A 418 -14.91 11.56 -27.04
CA LYS A 418 -15.59 11.93 -28.30
C LYS A 418 -17.12 11.94 -28.23
N THR A 419 -17.74 11.25 -27.25
CA THR A 419 -19.21 11.11 -27.18
C THR A 419 -19.83 11.76 -25.94
N ALA A 420 -19.18 11.63 -24.77
CA ALA A 420 -19.71 12.08 -23.49
C ALA A 420 -19.29 13.50 -23.13
N TRP A 421 -18.03 13.88 -23.40
CA TRP A 421 -17.43 15.08 -22.81
C TRP A 421 -18.16 16.38 -23.16
N THR A 422 -18.52 16.56 -24.42
CA THR A 422 -19.30 17.70 -24.90
C THR A 422 -20.65 17.82 -24.19
N LEU A 423 -21.27 16.68 -23.85
CA LEU A 423 -22.54 16.63 -23.12
C LEU A 423 -22.35 16.92 -21.62
N CYS A 424 -21.28 16.38 -21.01
CA CYS A 424 -20.90 16.71 -19.63
C CYS A 424 -20.66 18.22 -19.48
N LYS A 425 -19.78 18.81 -20.30
CA LYS A 425 -19.48 20.26 -20.27
C LYS A 425 -20.71 21.12 -20.51
N LYS A 426 -21.57 20.78 -21.48
CA LYS A 426 -22.81 21.53 -21.76
C LYS A 426 -23.81 21.53 -20.59
N LYS A 427 -23.79 20.50 -19.74
CA LYS A 427 -24.67 20.39 -18.56
C LYS A 427 -23.99 20.75 -17.23
N ASN A 428 -22.68 21.00 -17.24
CA ASN A 428 -21.82 21.02 -16.04
C ASN A 428 -22.02 19.80 -15.12
N ALA A 429 -22.35 18.64 -15.68
CA ALA A 429 -22.58 17.38 -14.97
C ALA A 429 -22.59 16.20 -15.95
N CYS A 430 -21.89 15.11 -15.62
CA CYS A 430 -21.88 13.90 -16.46
C CYS A 430 -23.09 12.96 -16.22
N GLY A 431 -23.63 12.85 -15.00
CA GLY A 431 -24.67 11.86 -14.68
C GLY A 431 -24.22 10.44 -15.05
N ASN A 432 -25.05 9.68 -15.77
CA ASN A 432 -24.76 8.31 -16.23
C ASN A 432 -23.53 8.21 -17.17
N TRP A 433 -23.01 9.31 -17.73
CA TRP A 433 -21.71 9.27 -18.41
C TRP A 433 -20.55 8.95 -17.45
N THR A 434 -20.72 9.18 -16.15
CA THR A 434 -19.78 8.77 -15.09
C THR A 434 -19.62 7.25 -15.04
N GLU A 435 -20.72 6.50 -15.12
CA GLU A 435 -20.68 5.03 -15.17
C GLU A 435 -19.95 4.56 -16.44
N ASN A 436 -20.27 5.15 -17.59
CA ASN A 436 -19.65 4.83 -18.87
C ASN A 436 -18.12 5.06 -18.88
N LEU A 437 -17.63 6.06 -18.14
CA LEU A 437 -16.19 6.28 -17.91
C LEU A 437 -15.58 5.12 -17.10
N MET A 438 -16.24 4.74 -16.00
CA MET A 438 -15.76 3.72 -15.07
C MET A 438 -15.80 2.28 -15.63
N LEU A 439 -16.56 2.03 -16.71
CA LEU A 439 -16.59 0.71 -17.38
C LEU A 439 -15.21 0.19 -17.81
N ALA A 440 -14.22 1.06 -18.04
CA ALA A 440 -12.86 0.63 -18.38
C ALA A 440 -12.13 0.07 -17.15
N ALA A 441 -12.24 0.75 -16.01
CA ALA A 441 -11.70 0.30 -14.72
C ALA A 441 -12.43 -0.95 -14.19
N ASP A 442 -13.77 -0.98 -14.31
CA ASP A 442 -14.56 -2.13 -13.87
C ASP A 442 -14.27 -3.41 -14.66
N HIS A 443 -13.92 -3.29 -15.95
CA HIS A 443 -13.45 -4.42 -16.74
C HIS A 443 -12.18 -5.05 -16.14
N ILE A 444 -11.18 -4.22 -15.83
CA ILE A 444 -9.92 -4.66 -15.20
C ILE A 444 -10.23 -5.30 -13.83
N ARG A 445 -11.10 -4.67 -13.03
CA ARG A 445 -11.53 -5.14 -11.70
C ARG A 445 -12.18 -6.51 -11.73
N ARG A 446 -13.00 -6.80 -12.77
CA ARG A 446 -13.66 -8.10 -12.93
C ARG A 446 -12.68 -9.17 -13.41
N ASP A 447 -11.85 -8.87 -14.39
CA ASP A 447 -10.94 -9.87 -14.98
C ASP A 447 -9.86 -10.31 -13.99
N ASN A 448 -9.32 -9.37 -13.19
CA ASN A 448 -8.29 -9.64 -12.19
C ASN A 448 -8.86 -10.16 -10.84
N SER A 449 -10.17 -10.38 -10.73
CA SER A 449 -10.86 -10.71 -9.46
C SER A 449 -10.51 -12.07 -8.83
N HIS A 450 -9.80 -12.93 -9.56
CA HIS A 450 -9.35 -14.26 -9.15
C HIS A 450 -7.84 -14.48 -9.37
N SER A 451 -7.09 -13.44 -9.75
CA SER A 451 -5.66 -13.53 -10.03
C SER A 451 -4.84 -13.75 -8.75
N ASP A 452 -3.83 -14.61 -8.84
CA ASP A 452 -2.85 -14.82 -7.76
C ASP A 452 -1.65 -13.88 -7.95
N TRP A 453 -1.36 -13.14 -6.89
CA TRP A 453 -0.29 -12.13 -6.79
C TRP A 453 0.77 -12.53 -5.75
N THR A 454 0.73 -13.79 -5.31
CA THR A 454 1.69 -14.35 -4.35
C THR A 454 2.95 -14.80 -5.07
N ILE A 455 4.11 -14.30 -4.64
CA ILE A 455 5.41 -14.88 -4.98
C ILE A 455 5.51 -16.21 -4.21
N ALA A 456 5.06 -17.29 -4.86
CA ALA A 456 4.95 -18.63 -4.26
C ALA A 456 6.30 -19.34 -4.15
N TYR A 457 7.29 -18.92 -4.95
CA TYR A 457 8.63 -19.52 -5.02
C TYR A 457 9.72 -18.47 -4.90
N SER A 458 10.75 -18.77 -4.09
CA SER A 458 11.95 -17.93 -3.91
C SER A 458 13.13 -18.33 -4.82
N SER A 459 12.95 -19.35 -5.65
CA SER A 459 13.94 -19.92 -6.57
C SER A 459 13.23 -20.46 -7.82
N LEU A 460 13.90 -20.45 -8.98
CA LEU A 460 13.38 -21.12 -10.16
C LEU A 460 13.53 -22.64 -10.03
N GLY A 461 14.57 -23.11 -9.34
CA GLY A 461 14.83 -24.53 -9.12
C GLY A 461 13.73 -25.24 -8.34
N ASP A 462 13.14 -24.62 -7.30
CA ASP A 462 12.06 -25.28 -6.54
C ASP A 462 10.70 -25.23 -7.27
N LEU A 463 10.48 -24.20 -8.09
CA LEU A 463 9.37 -24.17 -9.05
C LEU A 463 9.51 -25.31 -10.08
N GLN A 464 10.69 -25.44 -10.71
CA GLN A 464 10.97 -26.47 -11.71
C GLN A 464 10.89 -27.90 -11.13
N LYS A 465 11.42 -28.13 -9.92
CA LYS A 465 11.29 -29.41 -9.20
C LYS A 465 9.83 -29.76 -8.92
N THR A 466 8.99 -28.76 -8.59
CA THR A 466 7.55 -28.99 -8.38
C THR A 466 6.86 -29.35 -9.69
N ASP A 467 7.21 -28.67 -10.78
CA ASP A 467 6.65 -28.93 -12.11
C ASP A 467 6.99 -30.35 -12.60
N ALA A 468 8.26 -30.74 -12.46
CA ALA A 468 8.73 -32.08 -12.74
C ALA A 468 8.03 -33.17 -11.89
N ALA A 469 7.59 -32.82 -10.68
CA ALA A 469 6.81 -33.71 -9.83
C ALA A 469 5.32 -33.80 -10.23
N GLU A 470 4.75 -32.77 -10.88
CA GLU A 470 3.37 -32.74 -11.38
C GLU A 470 3.22 -33.26 -12.83
N ASN A 471 4.31 -33.28 -13.60
CA ASN A 471 4.36 -33.75 -14.99
C ASN A 471 3.66 -35.10 -15.20
N GLY A 472 2.71 -35.13 -16.14
CA GLY A 472 1.89 -36.31 -16.48
C GLY A 472 0.86 -36.73 -15.41
N LYS A 473 0.79 -36.05 -14.27
CA LYS A 473 -0.12 -36.37 -13.14
C LYS A 473 -1.20 -35.32 -12.93
N VAL A 474 -0.92 -34.05 -13.21
CA VAL A 474 -1.87 -32.95 -13.12
C VAL A 474 -2.23 -32.47 -14.53
N THR A 475 -3.51 -32.61 -14.89
CA THR A 475 -4.06 -32.19 -16.20
C THR A 475 -5.04 -31.02 -16.10
N ASP A 476 -5.57 -30.73 -14.92
CA ASP A 476 -6.36 -29.52 -14.63
C ASP A 476 -5.42 -28.40 -14.15
N PRO A 477 -5.27 -27.29 -14.90
CA PRO A 477 -4.41 -26.16 -14.50
C PRO A 477 -4.83 -25.49 -13.17
N LYS A 478 -6.06 -25.71 -12.68
CA LYS A 478 -6.52 -25.21 -11.37
C LYS A 478 -5.97 -26.03 -10.20
N GLN A 479 -5.48 -27.25 -10.44
CA GLN A 479 -4.95 -28.15 -9.43
C GLN A 479 -3.42 -28.14 -9.38
N SER A 480 -2.76 -27.53 -10.38
CA SER A 480 -1.30 -27.40 -10.42
C SER A 480 -0.78 -26.38 -9.43
N LYS A 481 0.36 -26.70 -8.81
CA LYS A 481 1.10 -25.80 -7.91
C LYS A 481 2.05 -24.87 -8.65
N THR A 482 2.32 -25.11 -9.93
CA THR A 482 3.26 -24.32 -10.74
C THR A 482 2.56 -23.39 -11.74
N TRP A 483 1.39 -23.79 -12.25
CA TRP A 483 0.65 -23.03 -13.26
C TRP A 483 0.37 -21.57 -12.85
N ARG A 484 0.81 -20.62 -13.69
CA ARG A 484 0.75 -19.16 -13.48
C ARG A 484 1.27 -18.66 -12.11
N LYS A 485 2.02 -19.47 -11.36
CA LYS A 485 2.64 -18.99 -10.10
C LYS A 485 3.78 -18.02 -10.38
N ILE A 486 3.98 -17.11 -9.43
CA ILE A 486 5.05 -16.12 -9.49
C ILE A 486 6.25 -16.66 -8.72
N THR A 487 7.43 -16.57 -9.33
CA THR A 487 8.71 -16.92 -8.72
C THR A 487 9.64 -15.71 -8.69
N ARG A 488 10.51 -15.66 -7.69
CA ARG A 488 11.73 -14.87 -7.71
C ARG A 488 12.90 -15.74 -8.17
N LEU A 489 13.84 -15.16 -8.90
CA LEU A 489 15.14 -15.74 -9.21
C LEU A 489 16.18 -14.63 -9.34
N SER A 490 17.46 -14.99 -9.36
CA SER A 490 18.53 -14.14 -9.90
C SER A 490 19.16 -14.81 -11.11
N GLY A 491 19.72 -14.02 -12.03
CA GLY A 491 20.36 -14.56 -13.22
C GLY A 491 21.02 -13.50 -14.11
N THR A 492 21.93 -13.94 -14.97
CA THR A 492 22.68 -13.10 -15.92
C THR A 492 22.03 -13.17 -17.29
N VAL A 493 21.84 -12.02 -17.94
CA VAL A 493 21.27 -11.95 -19.29
C VAL A 493 22.31 -12.41 -20.31
N GLU A 494 22.05 -13.55 -20.97
CA GLU A 494 22.94 -14.13 -21.99
C GLU A 494 22.73 -13.50 -23.38
N ASN A 495 21.48 -13.18 -23.76
CA ASN A 495 21.16 -12.58 -25.06
C ASN A 495 19.82 -11.81 -25.03
N LEU A 496 19.81 -10.56 -25.50
CA LEU A 496 18.63 -9.69 -25.58
C LEU A 496 17.73 -9.91 -26.80
N ALA A 497 18.17 -10.72 -27.77
CA ALA A 497 17.45 -11.11 -28.98
C ALA A 497 17.85 -12.55 -29.40
N PRO A 498 17.40 -13.59 -28.66
CA PRO A 498 17.72 -14.98 -28.97
C PRO A 498 17.09 -15.45 -30.30
N PRO A 499 17.78 -16.28 -31.09
CA PRO A 499 17.33 -16.68 -32.42
C PRO A 499 16.09 -17.59 -32.38
N THR A 500 15.12 -17.32 -33.26
CA THR A 500 13.93 -18.16 -33.49
C THR A 500 14.28 -19.42 -34.29
N GLY A 501 13.37 -20.40 -34.32
CA GLY A 501 13.56 -21.69 -35.02
C GLY A 501 14.58 -22.66 -34.39
N VAL A 502 15.49 -22.18 -33.53
CA VAL A 502 16.52 -23.01 -32.89
C VAL A 502 15.92 -23.78 -31.70
N LYS A 503 15.90 -25.12 -31.78
CA LYS A 503 15.32 -26.01 -30.75
C LYS A 503 15.95 -25.92 -29.35
N SER A 504 17.16 -25.37 -29.20
CA SER A 504 17.75 -25.11 -27.88
C SER A 504 17.24 -23.80 -27.24
N ALA A 505 16.79 -22.84 -28.04
CA ALA A 505 16.32 -21.54 -27.54
C ALA A 505 14.85 -21.55 -27.09
N TRP A 506 14.00 -22.42 -27.66
CA TRP A 506 12.56 -22.53 -27.34
C TRP A 506 11.80 -21.18 -27.39
N VAL A 507 12.17 -20.30 -28.32
CA VAL A 507 11.54 -18.99 -28.49
C VAL A 507 10.11 -19.16 -29.03
N ASN A 508 9.13 -18.70 -28.26
CA ASN A 508 7.72 -18.74 -28.59
C ASN A 508 7.37 -17.59 -29.55
N GLU A 509 7.35 -17.90 -30.85
CA GLU A 509 7.02 -16.92 -31.89
C GLU A 509 5.64 -16.30 -31.77
N ALA A 510 4.66 -16.97 -31.13
CA ALA A 510 3.34 -16.39 -30.92
C ALA A 510 3.38 -15.23 -29.90
N LYS A 511 4.20 -15.37 -28.84
CA LYS A 511 4.49 -14.28 -27.90
C LYS A 511 5.25 -13.12 -28.58
N LEU A 512 6.17 -13.41 -29.51
CA LEU A 512 6.83 -12.36 -30.31
C LEU A 512 5.85 -11.63 -31.24
N LYS A 513 4.98 -12.38 -31.95
CA LYS A 513 3.95 -11.82 -32.85
C LYS A 513 2.89 -11.02 -32.08
N ALA A 514 2.73 -11.26 -30.78
CA ALA A 514 1.91 -10.45 -29.87
C ALA A 514 2.63 -9.21 -29.30
N GLY A 515 3.86 -8.91 -29.75
CA GLY A 515 4.60 -7.69 -29.39
C GLY A 515 5.51 -7.81 -28.15
N THR A 516 5.65 -9.00 -27.54
CA THR A 516 6.61 -9.19 -26.44
C THR A 516 8.03 -9.42 -26.97
N LYS A 517 9.03 -8.99 -26.20
CA LYS A 517 10.45 -9.20 -26.43
C LYS A 517 10.90 -10.47 -25.70
N ALA A 518 11.59 -11.38 -26.38
CA ALA A 518 12.23 -12.53 -25.75
C ALA A 518 13.66 -12.18 -25.30
N VAL A 519 14.05 -12.59 -24.08
CA VAL A 519 15.40 -12.42 -23.54
C VAL A 519 15.86 -13.73 -22.91
N LEU A 520 17.04 -14.19 -23.31
CA LEU A 520 17.69 -15.37 -22.74
C LEU A 520 18.49 -14.98 -21.49
N MET A 521 18.25 -15.69 -20.39
CA MET A 521 18.93 -15.54 -19.11
C MET A 521 19.40 -16.90 -18.60
N ARG A 522 20.56 -16.94 -17.94
CA ARG A 522 20.96 -18.06 -17.08
C ARG A 522 20.65 -17.72 -15.64
N SER A 523 19.84 -18.53 -14.96
CA SER A 523 19.65 -18.34 -13.52
C SER A 523 20.93 -18.66 -12.75
N ALA A 524 21.08 -18.09 -11.55
CA ALA A 524 22.18 -18.43 -10.64
C ALA A 524 22.17 -19.93 -10.23
N GLU A 525 21.04 -20.61 -10.40
CA GLU A 525 20.88 -22.06 -10.22
C GLU A 525 21.30 -22.88 -11.46
N GLY A 526 21.81 -22.22 -12.50
CA GLY A 526 22.30 -22.83 -13.75
C GLY A 526 21.22 -23.08 -14.82
N LEU A 527 19.95 -22.78 -14.55
CA LEU A 527 18.84 -23.08 -15.46
C LEU A 527 18.78 -22.09 -16.62
N THR A 528 18.64 -22.62 -17.84
CA THR A 528 18.38 -21.83 -19.05
C THR A 528 16.96 -21.27 -18.98
N THR A 529 16.81 -19.96 -19.03
CA THR A 529 15.54 -19.26 -18.79
C THR A 529 15.22 -18.33 -19.96
N MET A 530 14.00 -18.43 -20.49
CA MET A 530 13.49 -17.50 -21.50
C MET A 530 12.48 -16.56 -20.84
N LEU A 531 12.84 -15.29 -20.75
CA LEU A 531 11.98 -14.22 -20.24
C LEU A 531 11.23 -13.57 -21.40
N TYR A 532 9.91 -13.51 -21.31
CA TYR A 532 9.07 -12.73 -22.23
C TYR A 532 8.69 -11.42 -21.55
N ILE A 533 8.96 -10.31 -22.25
CA ILE A 533 8.89 -8.97 -21.70
C ILE A 533 7.91 -8.15 -22.52
N ASP A 534 6.90 -7.60 -21.86
CA ASP A 534 6.04 -6.58 -22.47
C ASP A 534 6.82 -5.24 -22.54
N PRO A 535 6.80 -4.49 -23.66
CA PRO A 535 7.45 -3.19 -23.74
C PRO A 535 7.03 -2.20 -22.65
N ARG A 536 5.78 -2.30 -22.16
CA ARG A 536 5.24 -1.50 -21.04
C ARG A 536 5.93 -1.84 -19.72
N THR A 537 6.41 -3.07 -19.54
CA THR A 537 7.21 -3.49 -18.38
C THR A 537 8.56 -2.79 -18.35
N GLU A 538 9.31 -2.76 -19.46
CA GLU A 538 10.63 -2.08 -19.51
C GLU A 538 10.52 -0.58 -19.20
N ALA A 539 9.42 0.07 -19.59
CA ALA A 539 9.16 1.49 -19.33
C ALA A 539 8.87 1.82 -17.84
N LEU A 540 8.41 0.84 -17.06
CA LEU A 540 8.06 1.02 -15.64
C LEU A 540 9.22 0.67 -14.68
N MET A 541 10.30 0.04 -15.14
CA MET A 541 11.40 -0.40 -14.28
C MET A 541 12.42 0.71 -13.99
N PRO A 542 12.75 0.99 -12.71
CA PRO A 542 13.65 2.08 -12.34
C PRO A 542 15.11 1.84 -12.77
N GLY A 543 15.49 0.58 -13.02
CA GLY A 543 16.81 0.22 -13.55
C GLY A 543 16.97 0.38 -15.07
N GLY A 544 15.97 0.93 -15.76
CA GLY A 544 15.98 1.04 -17.23
C GLY A 544 15.81 -0.31 -17.93
N LYS A 545 16.35 -0.45 -19.14
CA LYS A 545 16.25 -1.68 -19.96
C LYS A 545 17.23 -2.75 -19.47
N LEU A 546 16.91 -4.02 -19.75
CA LEU A 546 17.88 -5.11 -19.55
C LEU A 546 19.09 -4.95 -20.48
N GLU A 547 20.28 -5.19 -19.94
CA GLU A 547 21.57 -5.19 -20.64
C GLU A 547 22.18 -6.60 -20.64
N GLN A 548 22.83 -6.97 -21.74
CA GLN A 548 23.51 -8.27 -21.86
C GLN A 548 24.76 -8.31 -20.97
N GLY A 549 24.99 -9.44 -20.31
CA GLY A 549 26.10 -9.65 -19.38
C GLY A 549 25.87 -9.11 -17.96
N LYS A 550 24.81 -8.33 -17.71
CA LYS A 550 24.43 -7.91 -16.35
C LYS A 550 23.57 -8.96 -15.65
N THR A 551 23.70 -9.00 -14.32
CA THR A 551 22.92 -9.87 -13.43
C THR A 551 21.77 -9.09 -12.82
N TYR A 552 20.60 -9.72 -12.75
CA TYR A 552 19.36 -9.12 -12.26
C TYR A 552 18.65 -10.06 -11.28
N THR A 553 18.03 -9.46 -10.27
CA THR A 553 16.98 -10.08 -9.47
C THR A 553 15.67 -9.90 -10.22
N VAL A 554 15.07 -11.01 -10.62
CA VAL A 554 13.87 -11.08 -11.47
C VAL A 554 12.69 -11.62 -10.67
N ILE A 555 11.50 -11.05 -10.91
CA ILE A 555 10.22 -11.62 -10.49
C ILE A 555 9.41 -11.87 -11.76
N ALA A 556 8.98 -13.12 -11.95
CA ALA A 556 8.36 -13.57 -13.18
C ALA A 556 7.28 -14.64 -12.92
N ARG A 557 6.31 -14.73 -13.81
CA ARG A 557 5.18 -15.66 -13.75
C ARG A 557 5.45 -16.88 -14.64
N ALA A 558 5.15 -18.08 -14.16
CA ALA A 558 5.30 -19.31 -14.93
C ALA A 558 4.42 -19.28 -16.20
N ALA A 559 5.05 -19.40 -17.38
CA ALA A 559 4.39 -19.33 -18.68
C ALA A 559 4.48 -20.66 -19.46
N GLY A 560 5.57 -21.41 -19.28
CA GLY A 560 5.74 -22.78 -19.78
C GLY A 560 7.03 -23.37 -19.22
N LEU A 561 6.92 -24.33 -18.31
CA LEU A 561 8.06 -25.00 -17.70
C LEU A 561 8.36 -26.32 -18.42
N SER A 562 9.58 -26.83 -18.29
CA SER A 562 9.90 -28.21 -18.65
C SER A 562 10.29 -28.99 -17.41
N TRP A 563 9.69 -30.18 -17.25
CA TRP A 563 10.01 -31.18 -16.24
C TRP A 563 11.49 -31.61 -16.27
N ASN A 564 12.18 -31.43 -17.39
CA ASN A 564 13.62 -31.66 -17.52
C ASN A 564 14.39 -30.33 -17.32
N PRO A 565 15.23 -30.22 -16.27
CA PRO A 565 15.93 -28.96 -15.95
C PRO A 565 17.03 -28.58 -16.96
N LYS A 566 17.36 -29.45 -17.93
CA LYS A 566 18.27 -29.11 -19.03
C LYS A 566 17.60 -28.32 -20.15
N ASP A 567 16.26 -28.33 -20.21
CA ASP A 567 15.50 -27.57 -21.20
C ASP A 567 15.22 -26.15 -20.70
N THR A 568 14.95 -25.26 -21.65
CA THR A 568 14.68 -23.84 -21.39
C THR A 568 13.33 -23.64 -20.68
N GLN A 569 13.37 -22.97 -19.54
CA GLN A 569 12.19 -22.64 -18.73
C GLN A 569 11.61 -21.28 -19.19
N SER A 570 10.36 -21.23 -19.61
CA SER A 570 9.70 -20.02 -20.15
C SER A 570 8.86 -19.30 -19.07
N LEU A 571 9.19 -18.04 -18.82
CA LEU A 571 8.54 -17.18 -17.82
C LEU A 571 8.12 -15.83 -18.44
N ASP A 572 6.99 -15.29 -17.98
CA ASP A 572 6.55 -13.92 -18.30
C ASP A 572 7.08 -12.94 -17.23
N LEU A 573 7.81 -11.91 -17.65
CA LEU A 573 8.53 -11.00 -16.77
C LEU A 573 7.60 -9.95 -16.13
N LEU A 574 7.58 -9.91 -14.78
CA LEU A 574 6.78 -8.95 -14.02
C LEU A 574 7.61 -7.73 -13.60
N SER A 575 8.78 -7.98 -13.01
CA SER A 575 9.72 -6.93 -12.61
C SER A 575 11.17 -7.41 -12.61
N TYR A 576 12.10 -6.46 -12.62
CA TYR A 576 13.52 -6.73 -12.38
C TYR A 576 14.21 -5.55 -11.68
N ALA A 577 15.28 -5.88 -10.95
CA ALA A 577 16.24 -4.93 -10.41
C ALA A 577 17.65 -5.47 -10.70
N VAL A 578 18.64 -4.58 -10.86
CA VAL A 578 20.05 -5.00 -10.98
C VAL A 578 20.45 -5.73 -9.68
N THR A 579 21.22 -6.81 -9.80
CA THR A 579 21.95 -7.38 -8.67
C THR A 579 23.34 -6.75 -8.65
N GLU A 580 23.67 -6.06 -7.56
CA GLU A 580 25.02 -5.56 -7.28
C GLU A 580 25.98 -6.73 -6.97
#